data_AF-A0A3M6YV88-F1
#
_entry.id   AF-A0A3M6YV88-F1
#
_cell.length_a   1.000
_cell.length_b   1.000
_cell.length_c   1.000
_cell.angle_alpha   90.00
_cell.angle_beta   90.00
_cell.angle_gamma   90.00
#
_symmetry.space_group_name_H-M   'P 1'
#
loop_
_entity.id
_entity.type
_entity.pdbx_description
1 polymer ?
#
loop_
_entity_poly.entity_id
_entity_poly.type
_entity_poly.pdbx_seq_one_letter_code
_entity_poly.pdbx_strand_id
1 'polypeptide(L)'
;MATKKATFKKNEQIKSLGRIAVTGGCGFLGGHIVSLLAERDVCDKTIAIDVKGPTKPVEGVQYETTDITDYDAVLSLFETLKLDAVIHTASPPALNHKNHELFYNVNVNGTKNLVRAAQETGVKAFVYTSSASVIHDTVSDLVNADESYPLIMGANQPEYYTTTKAQAELH
;
A
#
# COMPACT_ATOMS: atom_id res chain seq x y z
N MET A 1 -26.71 15.27 13.12
CA MET A 1 -26.27 14.15 13.97
C MET A 1 -24.76 14.13 13.99
N ALA A 2 -24.11 14.40 15.12
CA ALA A 2 -22.66 14.36 15.24
C ALA A 2 -22.21 12.91 15.43
N THR A 3 -21.42 12.40 14.49
CA THR A 3 -20.74 11.10 14.59
C THR A 3 -19.75 11.15 15.74
N LYS A 4 -19.96 10.31 16.76
CA LYS A 4 -18.99 10.10 17.84
C LYS A 4 -17.69 9.57 17.20
N LYS A 5 -16.63 10.39 17.16
CA LYS A 5 -15.27 9.90 16.87
C LYS A 5 -14.95 8.82 17.90
N ALA A 6 -14.62 7.62 17.44
CA ALA A 6 -14.12 6.55 18.31
C ALA A 6 -12.91 7.09 19.08
N THR A 7 -13.08 7.30 20.38
CA THR A 7 -12.02 7.82 21.24
C THR A 7 -11.13 6.64 21.58
N PHE A 8 -10.01 6.49 20.87
CA PHE A 8 -8.98 5.53 21.26
C PHE A 8 -8.47 5.97 22.64
N LYS A 9 -8.68 5.13 23.66
CA LYS A 9 -8.14 5.40 25.00
C LYS A 9 -6.61 5.51 24.87
N LYS A 10 -6.07 6.65 25.27
CA LYS A 10 -4.64 6.93 25.39
C LYS A 10 -4.05 6.11 26.57
N ASN A 11 -4.15 4.78 26.52
CA ASN A 11 -3.72 3.87 27.59
C ASN A 11 -2.94 2.70 26.99
N GLU A 12 -1.67 2.97 26.75
CA GLU A 12 -0.47 2.15 26.98
C GLU A 12 0.69 2.92 26.32
N GLN A 13 1.90 2.83 26.87
CA GLN A 13 3.09 3.32 26.16
C GLN A 13 3.27 2.48 24.89
N ILE A 14 2.54 2.81 23.83
CA ILE A 14 2.76 2.23 22.51
C ILE A 14 4.15 2.72 22.10
N LYS A 15 5.11 1.80 22.01
CA LYS A 15 6.42 2.10 21.44
C LYS A 15 6.19 2.74 20.07
N SER A 16 6.90 3.83 19.80
CA SER A 16 6.85 4.47 18.49
C SER A 16 7.11 3.43 17.41
N LEU A 17 6.29 3.47 16.36
CA LEU A 17 6.48 2.68 15.15
C LEU A 17 7.63 3.23 14.28
N GLY A 18 8.23 4.37 14.66
CA GLY A 18 9.32 5.00 13.93
C GLY A 18 8.83 5.81 12.74
N ARG A 19 9.60 5.80 11.65
CA ARG A 19 9.29 6.53 10.41
C ARG A 19 8.55 5.62 9.44
N ILE A 20 7.25 5.86 9.25
CA ILE A 20 6.35 5.01 8.47
C ILE A 20 6.00 5.68 7.15
N ALA A 21 6.25 4.99 6.04
CA ALA A 21 5.78 5.42 4.72
C ALA A 21 4.51 4.67 4.30
N VAL A 22 3.55 5.38 3.72
CA VAL A 22 2.35 4.84 3.07
C VAL A 22 2.40 5.18 1.59
N THR A 23 2.66 4.21 0.72
CA THR A 23 2.62 4.44 -0.74
C THR A 23 1.18 4.36 -1.24
N GLY A 24 0.78 5.23 -2.17
CA GLY A 24 -0.64 5.45 -2.46
C GLY A 24 -1.32 6.21 -1.32
N GLY A 25 -0.54 6.95 -0.51
CA GLY A 25 -0.98 7.63 0.70
C GLY A 25 -1.91 8.82 0.45
N CYS A 26 -2.05 9.26 -0.80
CA CYS A 26 -3.02 10.28 -1.21
C CYS A 26 -4.29 9.66 -1.82
N GLY A 27 -4.32 8.33 -2.00
CA GLY A 27 -5.49 7.58 -2.46
C GLY A 27 -6.53 7.34 -1.36
N PHE A 28 -7.57 6.56 -1.69
CA PHE A 28 -8.69 6.30 -0.78
C PHE A 28 -8.25 5.58 0.51
N LEU A 29 -7.79 4.33 0.38
CA LEU A 29 -7.34 3.54 1.54
C LEU A 29 -6.10 4.16 2.21
N GLY A 30 -5.08 4.50 1.41
CA GLY A 30 -3.84 5.08 1.92
C GLY A 30 -4.06 6.38 2.70
N GLY A 31 -4.93 7.28 2.22
CA GLY A 31 -5.27 8.52 2.92
C GLY A 31 -5.97 8.28 4.26
N HIS A 32 -6.82 7.26 4.37
CA HIS A 32 -7.41 6.85 5.65
C HIS A 32 -6.37 6.28 6.61
N ILE A 33 -5.42 5.47 6.13
CA ILE A 33 -4.30 4.95 6.94
C ILE A 33 -3.43 6.10 7.45
N VAL A 34 -3.02 7.01 6.56
CA VAL A 34 -2.26 8.21 6.90
C VAL A 34 -2.96 9.03 7.98
N SER A 35 -4.27 9.26 7.83
CA SER A 35 -5.07 9.98 8.83
C SER A 35 -5.09 9.26 10.17
N LEU A 36 -5.24 7.93 10.19
CA LEU A 36 -5.26 7.14 11.42
C LEU A 36 -3.90 7.12 12.12
N LEU A 37 -2.79 7.04 11.37
CA LEU A 37 -1.44 7.10 11.94
C LEU A 37 -1.17 8.47 12.59
N ALA A 38 -1.59 9.55 11.92
CA ALA A 38 -1.47 10.91 12.44
C ALA A 38 -2.37 11.14 13.67
N GLU A 39 -3.64 10.71 13.64
CA GLU A 39 -4.57 10.86 14.77
C GLU A 39 -4.15 10.06 16.00
N ARG A 40 -3.47 8.92 15.82
CA ARG A 40 -3.02 8.07 16.93
C ARG A 40 -1.70 8.52 17.55
N ASP A 41 -0.91 9.33 16.84
CA ASP A 41 0.38 9.85 17.31
C ASP A 41 1.33 8.73 17.79
N VAL A 42 1.42 7.66 16.98
CA VAL A 42 2.22 6.45 17.28
C VAL A 42 3.49 6.34 16.42
N CYS A 43 3.76 7.32 15.56
CA CYS A 43 4.90 7.33 14.65
C CYS A 43 5.78 8.55 14.95
N ASP A 44 7.10 8.40 14.86
CA ASP A 44 8.02 9.55 14.86
C ASP A 44 7.76 10.44 13.64
N LYS A 45 7.45 9.80 12.51
CA LYS A 45 7.05 10.48 11.28
C LYS A 45 6.10 9.61 10.45
N THR A 46 5.02 10.22 9.99
CA THR A 46 4.15 9.64 8.96
C THR A 46 4.47 10.30 7.63
N ILE A 47 4.81 9.49 6.63
CA ILE A 47 5.11 9.92 5.25
C ILE A 47 4.09 9.31 4.30
N ALA A 48 3.45 10.12 3.46
CA ALA A 48 2.62 9.68 2.36
C ALA A 48 3.41 9.81 1.05
N ILE A 49 3.59 8.70 0.34
CA ILE A 49 4.25 8.66 -0.97
C ILE A 49 3.18 8.42 -2.02
N ASP A 50 3.14 9.24 -3.07
CA ASP A 50 2.18 9.08 -4.16
C ASP A 50 2.69 9.75 -5.44
N VAL A 51 2.06 9.47 -6.58
CA VAL A 51 2.35 10.17 -7.85
C VAL A 51 1.69 11.56 -7.91
N LYS A 52 0.77 11.84 -6.97
CA LYS A 52 0.07 13.13 -6.84
C LYS A 52 -0.05 13.53 -5.37
N GLY A 53 0.06 14.83 -5.10
CA GLY A 53 -0.16 15.38 -3.76
C GLY A 53 -1.60 15.16 -3.24
N PRO A 54 -1.82 15.31 -1.93
CA PRO A 54 -3.13 15.11 -1.32
C PRO A 54 -4.12 16.19 -1.75
N THR A 55 -5.39 15.83 -1.94
CA THR A 55 -6.46 16.82 -2.12
C THR A 55 -6.83 17.53 -0.82
N LYS A 56 -6.64 16.83 0.31
CA LYS A 56 -6.85 17.35 1.67
C LYS A 56 -5.68 16.90 2.55
N PRO A 57 -4.66 17.75 2.74
CA PRO A 57 -3.51 17.39 3.57
C PRO A 57 -3.91 17.25 5.04
N VAL A 58 -3.22 16.33 5.73
CA VAL A 58 -3.34 16.09 7.17
C VAL A 58 -2.16 16.76 7.86
N GLU A 59 -2.42 17.47 8.95
CA GLU A 59 -1.38 18.14 9.73
C GLU A 59 -0.36 17.13 10.29
N GLY A 60 0.93 17.48 10.28
CA GLY A 60 2.02 16.64 10.77
C GLY A 60 2.54 15.58 9.77
N VAL A 61 1.77 15.27 8.73
CA VAL A 61 2.16 14.33 7.67
C VAL A 61 3.12 14.97 6.68
N GLN A 62 4.16 14.25 6.29
CA GLN A 62 5.04 14.62 5.19
C GLN A 62 4.56 13.95 3.89
N TYR A 63 4.57 14.70 2.79
CA TYR A 63 4.09 14.23 1.50
C TYR A 63 5.25 14.23 0.51
N GLU A 64 5.48 13.09 -0.13
CA GLU A 64 6.54 12.88 -1.11
C GLU A 64 5.93 12.46 -2.45
N THR A 65 6.40 13.07 -3.54
CA THR A 65 5.94 12.72 -4.89
C THR A 65 6.95 11.78 -5.53
N THR A 66 6.56 10.53 -5.77
CA THR A 66 7.44 9.52 -6.38
C THR A 66 6.63 8.48 -7.12
N ASP A 67 7.07 8.15 -8.33
CA ASP A 67 6.55 7.03 -9.10
C ASP A 67 7.26 5.75 -8.68
N ILE A 68 6.51 4.77 -8.18
CA ILE A 68 7.08 3.52 -7.69
C ILE A 68 7.63 2.64 -8.82
N THR A 69 7.31 2.95 -10.07
CA THR A 69 7.85 2.25 -11.24
C THR A 69 9.29 2.66 -11.55
N ASP A 70 9.75 3.80 -11.02
CA ASP A 70 11.13 4.27 -11.09
C ASP A 70 11.93 3.78 -9.86
N TYR A 71 12.74 2.74 -10.05
CA TYR A 71 13.53 2.14 -8.98
C TYR A 71 14.54 3.11 -8.36
N ASP A 72 15.22 3.92 -9.18
CA ASP A 72 16.28 4.81 -8.70
C ASP A 72 15.68 5.95 -7.86
N ALA A 73 14.51 6.46 -8.27
CA ALA A 73 13.76 7.44 -7.49
C ALA A 73 13.29 6.85 -6.15
N VAL A 74 12.76 5.62 -6.16
CA VAL A 74 12.32 4.91 -4.94
C VAL A 74 13.50 4.71 -3.98
N LEU A 75 14.63 4.19 -4.48
CA LEU A 75 15.81 3.91 -3.66
C LEU A 75 16.35 5.19 -3.02
N SER A 76 16.55 6.24 -3.83
CA SER A 76 17.03 7.55 -3.36
C SER A 76 16.11 8.13 -2.27
N LEU A 77 14.79 8.00 -2.44
CA LEU A 77 13.83 8.43 -1.44
C LEU A 77 13.96 7.63 -0.14
N PHE A 78 14.05 6.30 -0.22
CA PHE A 78 14.17 5.43 0.95
C PHE A 78 15.48 5.69 1.71
N GLU A 79 16.58 5.89 1.00
CA GLU A 79 17.88 6.28 1.56
C GLU A 79 17.81 7.63 2.28
N THR A 80 17.05 8.59 1.75
CA THR A 80 16.88 9.92 2.34
C THR A 80 15.97 9.88 3.58
N LEU A 81 14.85 9.17 3.49
CA LEU A 81 13.83 9.16 4.54
C LEU A 81 14.19 8.27 5.73
N LYS A 82 15.06 7.26 5.54
CA LYS A 82 15.46 6.28 6.57
C LYS A 82 14.24 5.65 7.24
N LEU A 83 13.43 4.95 6.43
CA LEU A 83 12.15 4.38 6.85
C LEU A 83 12.33 3.17 7.76
N ASP A 84 11.47 3.04 8.78
CA ASP A 84 11.40 1.86 9.64
C ASP A 84 10.39 0.83 9.13
N ALA A 85 9.27 1.30 8.54
CA ALA A 85 8.28 0.44 7.91
C ALA A 85 7.61 1.09 6.70
N VAL A 86 7.07 0.24 5.83
CA VAL A 86 6.30 0.63 4.65
C VAL A 86 4.94 -0.05 4.66
N ILE A 87 3.89 0.71 4.37
CA ILE A 87 2.54 0.21 4.09
C ILE A 87 2.24 0.51 2.62
N HIS A 88 2.23 -0.52 1.79
CA HIS A 88 2.05 -0.39 0.35
C HIS A 88 0.59 -0.56 -0.05
N THR A 89 -0.06 0.56 -0.43
CA THR A 89 -1.44 0.59 -0.94
C THR A 89 -1.57 1.13 -2.37
N ALA A 90 -0.45 1.41 -3.04
CA ALA A 90 -0.47 1.99 -4.38
C ALA A 90 -0.93 0.95 -5.40
N SER A 91 -1.95 1.33 -6.19
CA SER A 91 -2.48 0.56 -7.30
C SER A 91 -3.21 1.52 -8.25
N PRO A 92 -3.21 1.28 -9.57
CA PRO A 92 -4.07 2.03 -10.47
C PRO A 92 -5.55 1.81 -10.13
N PRO A 93 -6.44 2.77 -10.44
CA PRO A 93 -7.88 2.58 -10.29
C PRO A 93 -8.38 1.38 -11.09
N ALA A 94 -9.12 0.47 -10.46
CA ALA A 94 -9.63 -0.75 -11.10
C ALA A 94 -10.48 -0.48 -12.37
N LEU A 95 -11.10 0.71 -12.44
CA LEU A 95 -11.88 1.15 -13.61
C LEU A 95 -11.02 1.33 -14.89
N ASN A 96 -9.69 1.42 -14.78
CA ASN A 96 -8.77 1.53 -15.93
C ASN A 96 -8.46 0.18 -16.60
N HIS A 97 -9.41 -0.75 -16.59
CA HIS A 97 -9.31 -2.16 -17.01
C HIS A 97 -8.62 -2.42 -18.36
N LYS A 98 -8.52 -1.44 -19.27
CA LYS A 98 -7.90 -1.60 -20.59
C LYS A 98 -6.37 -1.40 -20.60
N ASN A 99 -5.78 -0.82 -19.56
CA ASN A 99 -4.35 -0.54 -19.54
C ASN A 99 -3.57 -1.62 -18.75
N HIS A 100 -3.39 -2.78 -19.38
CA HIS A 100 -2.66 -3.90 -18.79
C HIS A 100 -1.21 -3.53 -18.43
N GLU A 101 -0.54 -2.78 -19.30
CA GLU A 101 0.84 -2.33 -19.06
C GLU A 101 0.94 -1.51 -17.76
N LEU A 102 0.02 -0.56 -17.55
CA LEU A 102 -0.04 0.22 -16.32
C LEU A 102 -0.24 -0.65 -15.08
N PHE A 103 -1.18 -1.61 -15.13
CA PHE A 103 -1.40 -2.52 -14.00
C PHE A 103 -0.17 -3.37 -13.70
N TYR A 104 0.46 -3.95 -14.72
CA TYR A 104 1.65 -4.78 -14.53
C TYR A 104 2.81 -3.94 -13.98
N ASN A 105 3.06 -2.78 -14.56
CA ASN A 105 4.16 -1.91 -14.13
C ASN A 105 3.95 -1.42 -12.69
N VAL A 106 2.75 -0.97 -12.32
CA VAL A 106 2.52 -0.45 -10.96
C VAL A 106 2.41 -1.57 -9.94
N ASN A 107 1.55 -2.58 -10.18
CA ASN A 107 1.26 -3.61 -9.18
C ASN A 107 2.34 -4.67 -9.08
N VAL A 108 3.08 -4.98 -10.15
CA VAL A 108 4.12 -6.02 -10.12
C VAL A 108 5.50 -5.38 -10.03
N ASN A 109 5.89 -4.58 -11.02
CA ASN A 109 7.23 -4.00 -11.04
C ASN A 109 7.40 -2.94 -9.94
N GLY A 110 6.40 -2.12 -9.69
CA GLY A 110 6.41 -1.12 -8.62
C GLY A 110 6.50 -1.78 -7.23
N THR A 111 5.75 -2.86 -6.99
CA THR A 111 5.89 -3.63 -5.74
C THR A 111 7.29 -4.22 -5.59
N LYS A 112 7.87 -4.82 -6.65
CA LYS A 112 9.26 -5.30 -6.64
C LYS A 112 10.26 -4.22 -6.28
N ASN A 113 10.12 -3.03 -6.87
CA ASN A 113 10.99 -1.90 -6.60
C ASN A 113 10.93 -1.50 -5.12
N LEU A 114 9.72 -1.42 -4.55
CA LEU A 114 9.51 -1.08 -3.15
C LEU A 114 10.08 -2.14 -2.19
N VAL A 115 9.86 -3.43 -2.47
CA VAL A 115 10.40 -4.53 -1.66
C VAL A 115 11.94 -4.51 -1.71
N ARG A 116 12.51 -4.34 -2.91
CA ARG A 116 13.96 -4.27 -3.08
C ARG A 116 14.57 -3.07 -2.35
N ALA A 117 14.02 -1.88 -2.52
CA ALA A 117 14.50 -0.69 -1.81
C ALA A 117 14.33 -0.81 -0.29
N ALA A 118 13.23 -1.42 0.18
CA ALA A 118 13.02 -1.72 1.59
C ALA A 118 14.13 -2.62 2.15
N GLN A 119 14.49 -3.68 1.43
CA GLN A 119 15.60 -4.58 1.80
C GLN A 119 16.95 -3.86 1.80
N GLU A 120 17.27 -3.09 0.75
CA GLU A 120 18.55 -2.39 0.59
C GLU A 120 18.75 -1.28 1.65
N THR A 121 17.66 -0.68 2.15
CA THR A 121 17.71 0.43 3.12
C THR A 121 17.42 0.05 4.57
N GLY A 122 17.17 -1.24 4.84
CA GLY A 122 17.00 -1.75 6.20
C GLY A 122 15.63 -1.49 6.82
N VAL A 123 14.58 -1.35 5.99
CA VAL A 123 13.19 -1.33 6.45
C VAL A 123 12.88 -2.63 7.20
N LYS A 124 12.30 -2.51 8.39
CA LYS A 124 12.09 -3.64 9.32
C LYS A 124 10.76 -4.35 9.10
N ALA A 125 9.78 -3.65 8.52
CA ALA A 125 8.46 -4.21 8.26
C ALA A 125 7.88 -3.66 6.94
N PHE A 126 7.29 -4.56 6.15
CA PHE A 126 6.63 -4.22 4.89
C PHE A 126 5.23 -4.83 4.89
N VAL A 127 4.20 -4.00 4.80
CA VAL A 127 2.80 -4.43 4.73
C VAL A 127 2.31 -4.23 3.30
N TYR A 128 2.12 -5.33 2.58
CA TYR A 128 1.53 -5.31 1.25
C TYR A 128 0.01 -5.40 1.32
N THR A 129 -0.69 -4.45 0.70
CA THR A 129 -2.15 -4.53 0.58
C THR A 129 -2.52 -5.22 -0.72
N SER A 130 -2.81 -6.52 -0.65
CA SER A 130 -3.31 -7.30 -1.79
C SER A 130 -4.82 -7.10 -2.01
N SER A 131 -5.51 -8.10 -2.56
CA SER A 131 -6.95 -8.11 -2.84
C SER A 131 -7.51 -9.50 -2.57
N ALA A 132 -8.68 -9.60 -1.94
CA ALA A 132 -9.38 -10.89 -1.81
C ALA A 132 -9.73 -11.53 -3.17
N SER A 133 -9.74 -10.75 -4.26
CA SER A 133 -10.00 -11.26 -5.60
C SER A 133 -8.93 -12.25 -6.08
N VAL A 134 -7.71 -12.25 -5.51
CA VAL A 134 -6.61 -13.10 -5.99
C VAL A 134 -6.90 -14.60 -5.88
N ILE A 135 -7.90 -15.01 -5.10
CA ILE A 135 -8.37 -16.39 -4.96
C ILE A 135 -9.74 -16.66 -5.62
N HIS A 136 -10.34 -15.65 -6.27
CA HIS A 136 -11.70 -15.72 -6.81
C HIS A 136 -11.69 -15.93 -8.32
N ASP A 137 -12.33 -16.99 -8.82
CA ASP A 137 -12.38 -17.34 -10.25
C ASP A 137 -13.47 -16.59 -11.04
N THR A 138 -14.24 -15.70 -10.39
CA THR A 138 -15.39 -14.94 -10.94
C THR A 138 -16.62 -15.79 -11.29
N VAL A 139 -16.61 -17.08 -10.95
CA VAL A 139 -17.66 -18.04 -11.30
C VAL A 139 -18.25 -18.69 -10.05
N SER A 140 -17.39 -19.09 -9.13
CA SER A 140 -17.71 -19.91 -7.97
C SER A 140 -17.75 -19.06 -6.70
N ASP A 141 -18.70 -19.37 -5.81
CA ASP A 141 -18.74 -18.74 -4.48
C ASP A 141 -17.51 -19.13 -3.65
N LEU A 142 -16.92 -18.15 -2.97
CA LEU A 142 -15.93 -18.40 -1.92
C LEU A 142 -16.65 -18.67 -0.59
N VAL A 143 -16.57 -19.91 -0.11
CA VAL A 143 -17.16 -20.33 1.17
C VAL A 143 -16.04 -20.74 2.13
N ASN A 144 -15.94 -20.02 3.26
CA ASN A 144 -14.89 -20.25 4.28
C ASN A 144 -13.46 -20.25 3.70
N ALA A 145 -13.20 -19.39 2.71
CA ALA A 145 -11.88 -19.29 2.10
C ALA A 145 -10.85 -18.66 3.06
N ASP A 146 -9.60 -19.09 2.93
CA ASP A 146 -8.44 -18.62 3.68
C ASP A 146 -7.21 -18.49 2.76
N GLU A 147 -6.05 -18.15 3.32
CA GLU A 147 -4.81 -17.93 2.58
C GLU A 147 -4.20 -19.21 1.97
N SER A 148 -4.77 -20.40 2.23
CA SER A 148 -4.34 -21.65 1.61
C SER A 148 -4.94 -21.88 0.22
N TYR A 149 -5.93 -21.07 -0.16
CA TYR A 149 -6.55 -21.14 -1.49
C TYR A 149 -5.55 -20.80 -2.59
N PRO A 150 -5.64 -21.46 -3.76
CA PRO A 150 -4.72 -21.19 -4.85
C PRO A 150 -4.96 -19.79 -5.44
N LEU A 151 -3.88 -19.12 -5.80
CA LEU A 151 -3.94 -17.89 -6.57
C LEU A 151 -4.53 -18.16 -7.97
N ILE A 152 -5.51 -17.36 -8.36
CA ILE A 152 -6.20 -17.43 -9.65
C ILE A 152 -5.70 -16.30 -10.56
N MET A 153 -5.02 -16.68 -11.65
CA MET A 153 -4.35 -15.74 -12.55
C MET A 153 -4.36 -16.22 -14.01
N GLY A 154 -4.05 -15.30 -14.93
CA GLY A 154 -3.88 -15.62 -16.35
C GLY A 154 -5.19 -16.07 -17.00
N ALA A 155 -5.17 -17.19 -17.72
CA ALA A 155 -6.36 -17.69 -18.43
C ALA A 155 -7.54 -18.04 -17.49
N ASN A 156 -7.26 -18.30 -16.21
CA ASN A 156 -8.28 -18.62 -15.21
C ASN A 156 -8.86 -17.37 -14.53
N GLN A 157 -8.38 -16.17 -14.87
CA GLN A 157 -8.78 -14.92 -14.24
C GLN A 157 -9.13 -13.87 -15.30
N PRO A 158 -10.42 -13.60 -15.57
CA PRO A 158 -10.80 -12.60 -16.58
C PRO A 158 -10.41 -11.17 -16.19
N GLU A 159 -10.21 -10.89 -14.90
CA GLU A 159 -9.81 -9.57 -14.43
C GLU A 159 -8.28 -9.42 -14.39
N TYR A 160 -7.73 -8.64 -15.33
CA TYR A 160 -6.28 -8.44 -15.39
C TYR A 160 -5.70 -7.79 -14.14
N TYR A 161 -6.45 -6.87 -13.50
CA TYR A 161 -6.09 -6.32 -12.18
C TYR A 161 -5.78 -7.43 -11.17
N THR A 162 -6.70 -8.39 -11.04
CA THR A 162 -6.57 -9.51 -10.10
C THR A 162 -5.35 -10.38 -10.42
N THR A 163 -5.10 -10.65 -11.71
CA THR A 163 -3.86 -11.33 -12.15
C THR A 163 -2.61 -10.60 -11.66
N THR A 164 -2.55 -9.27 -11.80
CA THR A 164 -1.36 -8.51 -11.36
C THR A 164 -1.19 -8.46 -9.84
N LYS A 165 -2.28 -8.46 -9.06
CA LYS A 165 -2.22 -8.54 -7.59
C LYS A 165 -1.72 -9.91 -7.14
N ALA A 166 -2.21 -10.98 -7.76
CA ALA A 166 -1.74 -12.34 -7.49
C ALA A 166 -0.26 -12.52 -7.84
N GLN A 167 0.20 -11.97 -8.97
CA GLN A 167 1.62 -11.98 -9.34
C GLN A 167 2.50 -11.21 -8.36
N ALA A 168 1.98 -10.12 -7.79
CA ALA A 168 2.72 -9.31 -6.82
C ALA A 168 2.96 -10.03 -5.49
N GLU A 169 2.10 -10.96 -5.08
CA GLU A 169 2.28 -11.75 -3.84
C GLU A 169 3.45 -12.74 -3.91
N LEU A 170 3.99 -12.99 -5.11
CA LEU A 170 5.10 -13.92 -5.34
C LEU A 170 6.48 -13.29 -5.12
N HIS A 171 6.55 -12.06 -4.60
CA HIS A 171 7.76 -11.25 -4.47
C HIS A 171 7.91 -10.68 -3.05
#